data_AF-A0A957Z454-F1
#
_entry.id   AF-A0A957Z454-F1
#
_cell.length_a   1.000
_cell.length_b   1.000
_cell.length_c   1.000
_cell.angle_alpha   90.00
_cell.angle_beta   90.00
_cell.angle_gamma   90.00
#
_symmetry.space_group_name_H-M   'P 1'
#
loop_
_entity.id
_entity.type
_entity.pdbx_description
1 polymer ?
#
loop_
_entity_poly.entity_id
_entity_poly.type
_entity_poly.pdbx_seq_one_letter_code
_entity_poly.pdbx_strand_id
1 'polypeptide(L)' 'PWHRVINAQGKISPRGDKLSAHLQQELLEAEGVVFSPSRRVDWKTVRWPGPSFAWRIEHGFDPEPSWDEHPDFDQGFLE' A
#
# COMPACT_ATOMS: atom_id res chain seq x y z
N PRO A 1 1.45 -13.58 1.05
CA PRO A 1 2.86 -13.18 1.33
C PRO A 1 2.92 -11.86 2.11
N TRP A 2 2.84 -11.94 3.45
CA TRP A 2 2.71 -10.77 4.33
C TRP A 2 3.98 -9.90 4.38
N HIS A 3 5.16 -10.49 4.17
CA HIS A 3 6.46 -9.83 4.32
C HIS A 3 6.68 -8.69 3.32
N ARG A 4 5.94 -8.68 2.20
CA ARG A 4 5.98 -7.62 1.18
C ARG A 4 5.32 -6.30 1.59
N VAL A 5 4.60 -6.26 2.72
CA VAL A 5 3.90 -5.05 3.18
C VAL A 5 4.73 -4.33 4.24
N ILE A 6 5.27 -3.18 3.88
CA ILE A 6 6.03 -2.26 4.77
C ILE A 6 5.31 -0.90 4.85
N ASN A 7 5.67 -0.07 5.82
CA ASN A 7 4.98 1.19 6.03
C ASN A 7 5.32 2.25 4.96
N ALA A 8 4.55 3.34 4.89
CA ALA A 8 4.74 4.43 3.92
C ALA A 8 6.12 5.12 4.01
N GLN A 9 6.82 4.98 5.14
CA GLN A 9 8.18 5.48 5.32
C GLN A 9 9.26 4.59 4.68
N GLY A 10 8.87 3.46 4.07
CA GLY A 10 9.78 2.48 3.48
C GLY A 10 10.47 1.60 4.53
N LYS A 11 9.88 1.47 5.73
CA LYS A 11 10.44 0.72 6.86
C LYS A 11 9.55 -0.45 7.27
N ILE A 12 10.18 -1.47 7.85
CA ILE A 12 9.48 -2.52 8.57
C ILE A 12 8.96 -1.95 9.89
N SER A 13 7.69 -2.23 10.19
CA SER A 13 7.06 -1.82 11.46
C SER A 13 7.24 -2.93 12.51
N PRO A 14 8.04 -2.72 13.57
CA PRO A 14 8.17 -3.69 14.65
C PRO A 14 6.93 -3.64 15.55
N ARG A 15 5.91 -4.44 15.24
CA ARG A 15 4.67 -4.55 16.04
C ARG A 15 4.93 -5.39 17.30
N GLY A 16 5.69 -4.84 18.25
CA GLY A 16 5.95 -5.43 19.57
C GLY A 16 6.94 -6.59 19.58
N ASP A 17 7.09 -7.33 18.47
CA ASP A 17 8.05 -8.42 18.33
C ASP A 17 9.20 -8.06 17.37
N LYS A 18 10.43 -8.10 17.90
CA LYS A 18 11.65 -7.84 17.13
C LYS A 18 12.01 -9.02 16.22
N LEU A 19 11.64 -10.25 16.58
CA LEU A 19 11.90 -11.44 15.76
C LEU A 19 11.09 -11.39 14.46
N SER A 20 9.81 -11.03 14.55
CA SER A 20 8.94 -10.82 13.39
C SER A 20 9.48 -9.76 12.41
N ALA A 21 10.06 -8.67 12.93
CA ALA A 21 10.65 -7.62 12.10
C ALA A 21 11.93 -8.08 11.40
N HIS A 22 12.75 -8.90 12.07
CA HIS A 22 13.97 -9.46 11.47
C HIS A 22 13.64 -10.46 10.37
N LEU A 23 12.72 -11.39 10.62
CA LEU A 23 12.26 -12.35 9.61
C LEU A 23 11.67 -11.64 8.38
N GLN A 24 10.93 -10.55 8.58
CA GLN A 24 10.42 -9.76 7.46
C GLN A 24 11.55 -9.19 6.60
N GLN A 25 12.62 -8.69 7.24
CA GLN A 25 13.77 -8.14 6.54
C GLN A 25 14.50 -9.23 5.75
N GLU A 26 14.77 -10.38 6.37
CA GLU A 26 15.44 -11.51 5.71
C GLU A 26 14.66 -12.01 4.49
N LEU A 27 13.34 -12.14 4.60
CA LEU A 27 12.48 -12.56 3.49
C LEU A 27 12.49 -11.54 2.34
N LEU A 28 12.55 -10.25 2.64
CA LEU A 28 12.63 -9.19 1.63
C LEU A 28 14.01 -9.15 0.96
N GLU A 29 15.08 -9.29 1.73
CA GLU A 29 16.45 -9.33 1.23
C GLU A 29 16.68 -10.57 0.35
N ALA A 30 16.09 -11.72 0.70
CA ALA A 30 16.09 -12.92 -0.14
C ALA A 30 15.36 -12.73 -1.48
N GLU A 31 14.39 -11.80 -1.54
CA GLU A 31 13.74 -11.38 -2.79
C GLU A 31 14.51 -10.27 -3.53
N GLY A 32 15.66 -9.84 -3.03
CA GLY A 32 16.52 -8.81 -3.64
C GLY A 32 16.20 -7.37 -3.22
N VAL A 33 15.35 -7.17 -2.21
CA VAL A 33 15.06 -5.84 -1.66
C VAL A 33 16.23 -5.37 -0.80
N VAL A 34 16.80 -4.21 -1.14
CA VAL A 34 17.92 -3.63 -0.41
C VAL A 34 17.42 -2.55 0.56
N PHE A 35 17.87 -2.62 1.81
CA PHE A 35 17.67 -1.58 2.81
C PHE A 35 18.91 -0.68 2.92
N SER A 36 18.70 0.63 2.93
CA SER A 36 19.73 1.61 3.26
C SER A 36 20.20 1.47 4.71
N PRO A 37 21.34 2.10 5.10
CA PRO A 37 21.79 2.13 6.50
C PRO A 37 20.73 2.68 7.48
N SER A 38 19.80 3.50 7.00
CA SER A 38 18.67 4.03 7.78
C SER A 38 17.47 3.07 7.91
N ARG A 39 17.62 1.82 7.46
CA ARG A 39 16.59 0.77 7.35
C ARG A 39 15.38 1.17 6.52
N ARG A 40 15.64 1.87 5.41
CA ARG A 40 14.62 2.29 4.44
C ARG A 40 14.90 1.69 3.07
N VAL A 41 13.86 1.28 2.37
CA VAL A 41 13.92 0.94 0.93
C VAL A 41 13.87 2.19 0.06
N ASP A 42 14.33 2.07 -1.19
CA ASP A 42 14.06 3.06 -2.23
C ASP A 42 12.75 2.71 -2.94
N TRP A 43 11.72 3.54 -2.81
CA TRP A 43 10.43 3.31 -3.46
C TRP A 43 10.50 3.29 -4.97
N LYS A 44 11.47 3.97 -5.59
CA LYS A 44 11.61 3.95 -7.04
C LYS A 44 11.98 2.58 -7.57
N THR A 45 12.61 1.73 -6.73
CA THR A 45 13.11 0.42 -7.15
C THR A 45 12.19 -0.72 -6.76
N VAL A 46 11.45 -0.62 -5.64
CA VAL A 46 10.67 -1.75 -5.10
C VAL A 46 9.17 -1.53 -5.03
N ARG A 47 8.65 -0.34 -5.36
CA ARG A 47 7.21 -0.09 -5.29
C ARG A 47 6.49 -0.96 -6.33
N TRP A 48 5.41 -1.60 -5.89
CA TRP A 48 4.50 -2.27 -6.81
C TRP A 48 3.82 -1.21 -7.70
N PRO A 49 3.97 -1.27 -9.05
CA PRO A 49 3.35 -0.31 -9.96
C PRO A 49 1.81 -0.37 -9.95
N GLY A 50 1.23 -1.42 -9.37
CA GLY A 50 -0.19 -1.70 -9.46
C GLY A 50 -0.56 -2.27 -10.84
N PRO A 51 -1.84 -2.61 -11.04
CA PRO A 51 -2.36 -2.96 -12.34
C PRO A 51 -2.34 -1.75 -13.30
N SER A 52 -2.32 -2.02 -14.60
CA SER A 52 -2.38 -0.97 -15.63
C SER A 52 -3.72 -0.23 -15.59
N PHE A 53 -3.76 1.00 -16.13
CA PHE A 53 -5.01 1.75 -16.25
C PHE A 53 -6.09 0.97 -17.00
N ALA A 54 -5.74 0.41 -18.17
CA ALA A 54 -6.65 -0.37 -19.00
C ALA A 54 -7.22 -1.59 -18.27
N TRP A 55 -6.37 -2.34 -17.55
CA TRP A 55 -6.81 -3.50 -16.78
C TRP A 55 -7.85 -3.11 -15.72
N ARG A 56 -7.63 -1.99 -15.02
CA ARG A 56 -8.58 -1.51 -14.00
C ARG A 56 -9.94 -1.18 -14.59
N ILE A 57 -9.99 -0.49 -15.73
CA ILE A 57 -11.25 -0.15 -16.41
C ILE A 57 -11.98 -1.40 -16.88
N GLU A 58 -11.28 -2.33 -17.54
CA GLU A 58 -11.86 -3.60 -17.99
C GLU A 58 -12.49 -4.42 -16.86
N HIS A 59 -11.94 -4.33 -15.64
CA HIS A 59 -12.39 -5.08 -14.47
C HIS A 59 -13.28 -4.27 -13.52
N GLY A 60 -13.73 -3.07 -13.92
CA GLY A 60 -14.63 -2.24 -13.11
C GLY A 60 -14.00 -1.61 -11.86
N PHE A 61 -12.67 -1.50 -11.81
CA PHE A 61 -11.93 -0.75 -10.77
C PHE A 61 -11.66 0.68 -11.22
N ASP A 62 -12.68 1.37 -11.75
CA ASP A 62 -12.56 2.75 -12.22
C ASP A 62 -12.12 3.67 -11.07
N PRO A 63 -11.04 4.45 -11.21
CA PRO A 63 -10.64 5.43 -10.21
C PRO A 63 -11.53 6.69 -10.16
N GLU A 64 -12.51 6.86 -11.06
CA GLU A 64 -13.46 7.97 -10.91
C GLU A 64 -14.21 7.85 -9.57
N PRO A 65 -14.22 8.92 -8.75
CA PRO A 65 -14.94 8.90 -7.50
C PRO A 65 -16.43 8.76 -7.79
N SER A 66 -17.03 7.63 -7.39
CA SER A 66 -18.49 7.47 -7.34
C SER A 66 -19.15 8.35 -6.25
N TRP A 67 -18.43 9.35 -5.72
CA TRP A 67 -18.91 10.25 -4.68
C TRP A 67 -19.79 11.38 -5.21
N ASP A 68 -19.82 11.61 -6.53
CA ASP A 68 -20.61 12.67 -7.17
C ASP A 68 -21.98 12.19 -7.73
N GLU A 69 -22.31 10.90 -7.65
CA GLU A 69 -23.59 10.35 -8.19
C GLU A 69 -24.52 9.72 -7.12
N HIS A 70 -24.42 10.12 -5.86
CA HIS A 70 -25.50 9.87 -4.89
C HIS A 70 -26.39 11.13 -4.76
N PRO A 71 -27.60 11.15 -5.36
CA PRO A 71 -28.56 12.25 -5.19
C PRO A 71 -29.24 12.30 -3.81
N ASP A 72 -28.61 11.81 -2.73
CA ASP A 72 -29.22 11.67 -1.40
C ASP A 72 -28.59 12.56 -0.30
N PHE A 73 -27.88 13.63 -0.68
CA PHE A 73 -27.51 14.71 0.26
C PHE A 73 -28.46 15.91 0.20
N ASP A 74 -29.77 15.65 0.03
CA ASP A 74 -30.78 16.69 0.23
C ASP A 74 -32.10 16.12 0.80
N GLN A 75 -32.08 15.66 2.06
CA GLN A 75 -33.28 15.65 2.91
C GLN A 75 -32.93 15.94 4.37
N GLY A 76 -33.20 17.18 4.81
CA GLY A 76 -33.61 17.49 6.18
C GLY A 76 -32.52 17.93 7.16
N PHE A 77 -32.04 19.17 7.04
CA PHE A 77 -31.52 19.94 8.18
C PHE A 77 -32.28 21.26 8.29
N LEU A 78 -33.57 21.16 8.63
CA LEU A 78 -34.38 22.22 9.21
C LEU A 78 -35.31 21.59 10.23
N GLU A 79 -34.85 21.51 11.47
CA GLU A 79 -35.65 21.74 12.69
C GLU A 79 -34.77 22.43 13.73
#